data_AF-B7G8J9-F1
#
_entry.id   AF-B7G8J9-F1
#
_cell.length_a   1.000
_cell.length_b   1.000
_cell.length_c   1.000
_cell.angle_alpha   90.00
_cell.angle_beta   90.00
_cell.angle_gamma   90.00
#
_symmetry.space_group_name_H-M   'P 1'
#
loop_
_entity.id
_entity.type
_entity.pdbx_description
1 polymer ?
#
loop_
_entity_poly.entity_id
_entity_poly.type
_entity_poly.pdbx_seq_one_letter_code
_entity_poly.pdbx_strand_id
1 'polypeptide(L)'
;MTFVYSKAILLSLSVTIRFIEPPPKVAPLVLSSHSVPGPKRVTTRGNVRRSSCWRRMLLSRILPSALAMFTLFAISRKSLTPLPEQTLSAPAKVREYHTPPQDVHYGDNTSVFGRILNGELPASTFAESNDLFAFEDAHPQAPLHALIISKRFIGSVFDLELSDLNLVRSMRDMAYELIRERYPEALSKKDYILCFHIPPFNSVDHIHLHVLAPASRMQMLFRFVKYNVRTRWCTDVDTVIRRLEQGEAAVPYRNPRPSTKST
;
A
#
# COMPACT_ATOMS: atom_id res chain seq x y z
N MET A 1 61.98 -15.63 25.94
CA MET A 1 62.33 -14.20 26.09
C MET A 1 61.73 -13.47 24.90
N THR A 2 60.90 -12.44 24.96
CA THR A 2 60.25 -11.67 26.04
C THR A 2 59.15 -10.88 25.31
N PHE A 3 57.92 -10.91 25.84
CA PHE A 3 56.82 -10.03 25.46
C PHE A 3 57.16 -8.58 25.80
N VAL A 4 56.80 -7.62 24.94
CA VAL A 4 56.72 -6.20 25.32
C VAL A 4 55.43 -5.58 24.79
N TYR A 5 54.59 -5.17 25.75
CA TYR A 5 53.38 -4.36 25.62
C TYR A 5 53.72 -2.85 25.56
N SER A 6 52.95 -2.07 24.79
CA SER A 6 52.66 -0.64 25.09
C SER A 6 51.48 -0.17 24.24
N LYS A 7 50.31 0.03 24.85
CA LYS A 7 49.79 1.24 25.52
C LYS A 7 48.91 2.07 24.58
N ALA A 8 47.60 1.86 24.72
CA ALA A 8 46.54 2.66 24.12
C ALA A 8 46.37 4.00 24.85
N ILE A 9 46.16 5.08 24.10
CA ILE A 9 45.83 6.41 24.59
C ILE A 9 44.32 6.62 24.40
N LEU A 10 43.59 6.78 25.51
CA LEU A 10 42.18 7.16 25.57
C LEU A 10 42.08 8.69 25.65
N LEU A 11 41.52 9.33 24.62
CA LEU A 11 41.09 10.73 24.66
C LEU A 11 39.58 10.78 24.93
N SER A 12 39.22 11.35 26.08
CA SER A 12 37.85 11.63 26.49
C SER A 12 37.38 12.95 25.87
N LEU A 13 36.36 12.89 25.01
CA LEU A 13 35.62 14.07 24.55
C LEU A 13 34.31 14.18 25.35
N SER A 14 34.22 15.21 26.19
CA SER A 14 32.98 15.58 26.89
C SER A 14 32.15 16.47 25.97
N VAL A 15 31.02 15.97 25.49
CA VAL A 15 30.01 16.75 24.74
C VAL A 15 28.91 17.17 25.70
N THR A 16 28.82 18.48 25.97
CA THR A 16 27.75 19.09 26.77
C THR A 16 26.49 19.24 25.91
N ILE A 17 25.48 18.41 26.15
CA ILE A 17 24.16 18.53 25.52
C ILE A 17 23.38 19.64 26.23
N ARG A 18 23.09 20.74 25.52
CA ARG A 18 22.13 21.76 25.98
C ARG A 18 20.71 21.25 25.76
N PHE A 19 19.95 21.11 26.85
CA PHE A 19 18.51 20.83 26.80
C PHE A 19 17.76 22.05 26.26
N ILE A 20 17.01 21.86 25.18
CA ILE A 20 16.05 22.83 24.66
C ILE A 20 14.75 22.65 25.43
N GLU A 21 14.31 23.68 26.14
CA GLU A 21 13.03 23.68 26.85
C GLU A 21 11.85 23.66 25.86
N PRO A 22 10.77 22.91 26.15
CA PRO A 22 9.58 22.90 25.31
C PRO A 22 8.78 24.21 25.46
N PRO A 23 8.10 24.68 24.39
CA PRO A 23 7.34 25.92 24.42
C PRO A 23 6.11 25.82 25.34
N PRO A 24 5.66 26.95 25.93
CA PRO A 24 4.53 26.99 26.83
C PRO A 24 3.20 26.66 26.13
N LYS A 25 2.35 25.92 26.82
CA LYS A 25 1.00 25.52 26.37
C LYS A 25 0.09 26.75 26.31
N VAL A 26 -0.42 27.07 25.14
CA VAL A 26 -1.47 28.08 24.94
C VAL A 26 -2.82 27.50 25.39
N ALA A 27 -3.52 28.23 26.26
CA ALA A 27 -4.84 27.87 26.75
C ALA A 27 -5.93 28.04 25.66
N PRO A 28 -6.97 27.19 25.63
CA PRO A 28 -8.05 27.32 24.65
C PRO A 28 -8.94 28.52 24.97
N LEU A 29 -9.17 29.36 23.95
CA LEU A 29 -10.17 30.42 23.98
C LEU A 29 -11.58 29.82 24.13
N VAL A 30 -12.25 30.21 25.20
CA VAL A 30 -13.66 29.94 25.47
C VAL A 30 -14.50 30.81 24.52
N LEU A 31 -15.16 30.19 23.54
CA LEU A 31 -16.24 30.82 22.79
C LEU A 31 -17.58 30.42 23.40
N SER A 32 -18.26 31.42 23.95
CA SER A 32 -19.58 31.34 24.58
C SER A 32 -20.67 30.90 23.60
N SER A 33 -21.44 29.91 24.03
CA SER A 33 -22.69 29.47 23.39
C SER A 33 -23.77 30.55 23.46
N HIS A 34 -24.30 30.98 22.32
CA HIS A 34 -25.61 31.61 22.25
C HIS A 34 -26.66 30.59 21.81
N SER A 35 -27.55 30.28 22.75
CA SER A 35 -28.77 29.50 22.61
C SER A 35 -29.88 30.35 22.00
N VAL A 36 -30.56 29.82 20.98
CA VAL A 36 -31.82 30.37 20.45
C VAL A 36 -32.91 29.29 20.56
N PRO A 37 -34.16 29.62 20.95
CA PRO A 37 -35.17 28.66 21.34
C PRO A 37 -35.95 28.10 20.13
N GLY A 38 -36.36 26.84 20.21
CA GLY A 38 -37.24 26.20 19.22
C GLY A 38 -38.74 26.48 19.45
N PRO A 39 -39.63 26.09 18.52
CA PRO A 39 -41.05 25.99 18.77
C PRO A 39 -41.57 24.54 18.73
N LYS A 40 -42.16 24.17 19.87
CA LYS A 40 -43.40 23.41 20.14
C LYS A 40 -43.85 22.30 19.16
N ARG A 41 -43.88 21.11 19.75
CA ARG A 41 -44.51 19.86 19.32
C ARG A 41 -46.05 19.97 19.38
N VAL A 42 -46.75 19.56 18.32
CA VAL A 42 -48.17 19.21 18.36
C VAL A 42 -48.29 17.69 18.54
N THR A 43 -49.07 17.30 19.54
CA THR A 43 -49.38 15.93 19.92
C THR A 43 -50.79 15.58 19.49
N THR A 44 -51.01 14.40 18.92
CA THR A 44 -52.31 13.70 19.01
C THR A 44 -52.08 12.27 19.49
N ARG A 45 -52.78 11.97 20.59
CA ARG A 45 -52.86 10.68 21.30
C ARG A 45 -53.69 9.65 20.52
N GLY A 46 -53.36 8.39 20.71
CA GLY A 46 -54.24 7.22 20.57
C GLY A 46 -53.60 6.01 21.25
N ASN A 47 -53.65 5.96 22.58
CA ASN A 47 -54.43 5.01 23.39
C ASN A 47 -54.07 3.52 23.18
N VAL A 48 -53.17 2.98 24.01
CA VAL A 48 -53.43 2.03 25.13
C VAL A 48 -53.84 0.61 24.70
N ARG A 49 -52.94 -0.34 24.96
CA ARG A 49 -53.25 -1.54 25.77
C ARG A 49 -51.96 -2.14 26.34
N ARG A 50 -51.91 -2.19 27.68
CA ARG A 50 -50.92 -2.94 28.46
C ARG A 50 -51.42 -4.38 28.60
N SER A 51 -50.53 -5.35 28.48
CA SER A 51 -50.53 -6.54 29.35
C SER A 51 -49.15 -7.19 29.34
N SER A 52 -48.82 -7.72 30.50
CA SER A 52 -47.50 -7.97 31.07
C SER A 52 -47.05 -9.43 31.00
N CYS A 53 -45.72 -9.61 30.92
CA CYS A 53 -44.90 -10.60 31.63
C CYS A 53 -45.10 -12.10 31.32
N TRP A 54 -44.00 -12.79 30.97
CA TRP A 54 -43.34 -13.88 31.74
C TRP A 54 -42.51 -14.80 30.79
N ARG A 55 -41.24 -15.00 31.18
CA ARG A 55 -40.31 -16.13 30.89
C ARG A 55 -39.98 -16.49 29.43
N ARG A 56 -38.72 -16.34 28.98
CA ARG A 56 -37.48 -17.14 29.23
C ARG A 56 -37.38 -18.40 28.33
N MET A 57 -36.49 -18.35 27.33
CA MET A 57 -35.41 -19.32 27.00
C MET A 57 -34.78 -18.91 25.65
N LEU A 58 -33.53 -18.44 25.67
CA LEU A 58 -32.34 -19.18 25.21
C LEU A 58 -32.40 -19.57 23.73
N LEU A 59 -31.61 -18.88 22.91
CA LEU A 59 -30.55 -19.50 22.11
C LEU A 59 -29.62 -18.42 21.55
N SER A 60 -28.39 -18.50 22.02
CA SER A 60 -27.20 -17.80 21.59
C SER A 60 -26.88 -18.06 20.12
N ARG A 61 -26.75 -17.00 19.32
CA ARG A 61 -25.86 -16.99 18.16
C ARG A 61 -25.04 -15.71 18.19
N ILE A 62 -23.87 -15.86 18.77
CA ILE A 62 -22.80 -14.86 18.85
C ILE A 62 -22.36 -14.57 17.41
N LEU A 63 -22.58 -13.35 16.95
CA LEU A 63 -21.83 -12.80 15.81
C LEU A 63 -20.39 -12.57 16.27
N PRO A 64 -19.36 -13.07 15.58
CA PRO A 64 -18.01 -12.58 15.82
C PRO A 64 -17.89 -11.18 15.22
N SER A 65 -17.92 -10.19 16.09
CA SER A 65 -17.51 -8.81 15.83
C SER A 65 -16.07 -8.77 15.32
N ALA A 66 -15.81 -7.90 14.33
CA ALA A 66 -14.55 -7.70 13.61
C ALA A 66 -13.36 -7.13 14.44
N LEU A 67 -13.24 -7.51 15.71
CA LEU A 67 -12.24 -6.98 16.66
C LEU A 67 -11.25 -8.03 17.17
N ALA A 68 -11.26 -9.26 16.64
CA ALA A 68 -10.43 -10.37 17.11
C ALA A 68 -9.25 -10.73 16.18
N MET A 69 -8.71 -9.77 15.42
CA MET A 69 -7.50 -9.97 14.60
C MET A 69 -6.35 -9.00 14.96
N PHE A 70 -6.44 -8.28 16.08
CA PHE A 70 -5.48 -7.21 16.41
C PHE A 70 -4.64 -7.43 17.69
N THR A 71 -4.60 -8.62 18.27
CA THR A 71 -3.86 -8.86 19.54
C THR A 71 -2.77 -9.91 19.45
N LEU A 72 -1.87 -9.81 18.47
CA LEU A 72 -0.61 -10.57 18.46
C LEU A 72 0.57 -9.76 17.89
N PHE A 73 0.74 -8.51 18.32
CA PHE A 73 2.05 -7.83 18.21
C PHE A 73 2.23 -6.86 19.39
N ALA A 74 2.39 -7.41 20.59
CA ALA A 74 2.94 -6.69 21.73
C ALA A 74 4.42 -7.11 21.88
N ILE A 75 5.30 -6.52 21.07
CA ILE A 75 6.74 -6.67 21.27
C ILE A 75 7.16 -5.74 22.41
N SER A 76 7.73 -6.38 23.43
CA SER A 76 8.40 -5.79 24.58
C SER A 76 9.32 -4.62 24.17
N ARG A 77 9.05 -3.42 24.70
CA ARG A 77 9.95 -2.27 24.62
C ARG A 77 11.18 -2.53 25.50
N LYS A 78 12.20 -3.21 24.96
CA LYS A 78 13.56 -3.10 25.47
C LYS A 78 14.23 -1.89 24.83
N SER A 79 14.95 -1.11 25.63
CA SER A 79 15.57 0.16 25.26
C SER A 79 16.41 0.05 23.99
N LEU A 80 16.19 0.98 23.06
CA LEU A 80 16.94 1.12 21.82
C LEU A 80 18.33 1.66 22.12
N THR A 81 19.34 0.80 22.04
CA THR A 81 20.70 1.23 21.69
C THR A 81 20.70 1.63 20.20
N PRO A 82 21.45 2.67 19.79
CA PRO A 82 21.57 3.00 18.37
C PRO A 82 22.21 1.81 17.64
N LEU A 83 21.53 1.32 16.61
CA LEU A 83 22.03 0.23 15.77
C LEU A 83 23.20 0.76 14.92
N PRO A 84 24.25 -0.06 14.71
CA PRO A 84 25.35 0.32 13.85
C PRO A 84 24.84 0.49 12.42
N GLU A 85 25.40 1.47 11.72
CA GLU A 85 25.15 1.77 10.31
C GLU A 85 25.38 0.52 9.46
N GLN A 86 24.33 -0.27 9.26
CA GLN A 86 24.35 -1.40 8.36
C GLN A 86 24.34 -0.86 6.94
N THR A 87 25.48 -0.97 6.25
CA THR A 87 25.51 -1.04 4.78
C THR A 87 24.44 -2.03 4.34
N LEU A 88 23.34 -1.50 3.79
CA LEU A 88 22.24 -2.26 3.21
C LEU A 88 22.76 -2.99 1.96
N SER A 89 23.46 -4.10 2.17
CA SER A 89 23.79 -5.00 1.07
C SER A 89 22.49 -5.62 0.56
N ALA A 90 22.22 -5.44 -0.73
CA ALA A 90 21.04 -5.99 -1.38
C ALA A 90 20.88 -7.50 -1.08
N PRO A 91 19.65 -8.00 -0.87
CA PRO A 91 19.44 -9.44 -0.70
C PRO A 91 19.95 -10.20 -1.94
N ALA A 92 20.47 -11.42 -1.75
CA ALA A 92 21.23 -12.20 -2.75
C ALA A 92 20.55 -12.44 -4.13
N LYS A 93 19.27 -12.07 -4.29
CA LYS A 93 18.52 -12.18 -5.53
C LYS A 93 18.53 -10.90 -6.37
N VAL A 94 18.94 -9.77 -5.79
CA VAL A 94 18.93 -8.50 -6.50
C VAL A 94 20.16 -8.40 -7.37
N ARG A 95 19.92 -8.24 -8.67
CA ARG A 95 21.00 -8.36 -9.66
C ARG A 95 21.64 -7.03 -9.96
N GLU A 96 20.89 -5.93 -10.03
CA GLU A 96 21.41 -4.63 -10.47
C GLU A 96 20.61 -3.47 -9.84
N TYR A 97 21.25 -2.29 -9.72
CA TYR A 97 20.53 -1.05 -9.44
C TYR A 97 19.98 -0.51 -10.74
N HIS A 98 18.74 -0.03 -10.73
CA HIS A 98 18.22 0.72 -11.86
C HIS A 98 19.03 2.02 -12.01
N THR A 99 19.49 2.30 -13.23
CA THR A 99 20.19 3.54 -13.55
C THR A 99 19.16 4.51 -14.12
N PRO A 100 18.76 5.56 -13.38
CA PRO A 100 17.77 6.50 -13.87
C PRO A 100 18.29 7.19 -15.15
N PRO A 101 17.40 7.49 -16.12
CA PRO A 101 17.75 8.35 -17.24
C PRO A 101 18.32 9.67 -16.73
N GLN A 102 19.39 10.16 -17.37
CA GLN A 102 19.89 11.51 -17.11
C GLN A 102 18.75 12.51 -17.40
N ASP A 103 18.53 13.47 -16.49
CA ASP A 103 17.50 14.51 -16.55
C ASP A 103 16.04 14.13 -16.16
N VAL A 104 15.81 12.91 -15.64
CA VAL A 104 14.51 12.55 -15.05
C VAL A 104 14.62 12.50 -13.52
N HIS A 105 14.01 13.47 -12.84
CA HIS A 105 13.96 13.50 -11.38
C HIS A 105 12.60 13.02 -10.87
N TYR A 106 12.55 11.85 -10.24
CA TYR A 106 11.32 11.31 -9.63
C TYR A 106 11.00 11.93 -8.26
N GLY A 107 11.56 13.11 -7.95
CA GLY A 107 11.70 13.70 -6.60
C GLY A 107 10.43 13.91 -5.76
N ASP A 108 9.26 13.92 -6.38
CA ASP A 108 7.98 14.00 -5.64
C ASP A 108 7.45 12.61 -5.23
N ASN A 109 8.05 11.53 -5.77
CA ASN A 109 7.70 10.15 -5.48
C ASN A 109 8.51 9.62 -4.30
N THR A 110 8.06 9.90 -3.08
CA THR A 110 8.70 9.40 -1.85
C THR A 110 8.39 7.92 -1.56
N SER A 111 7.71 7.21 -2.47
CA SER A 111 7.38 5.80 -2.29
C SER A 111 8.61 4.90 -2.44
N VAL A 112 8.51 3.66 -1.97
CA VAL A 112 9.57 2.66 -2.18
C VAL A 112 9.87 2.43 -3.67
N PHE A 113 8.88 2.59 -4.55
CA PHE A 113 9.08 2.47 -6.00
C PHE A 113 9.79 3.69 -6.60
N GLY A 114 9.54 4.89 -6.08
CA GLY A 114 10.32 6.08 -6.46
C GLY A 114 11.80 5.91 -6.14
N ARG A 115 12.12 5.35 -4.98
CA ARG A 115 13.49 5.02 -4.58
C ARG A 115 14.14 3.95 -5.46
N ILE A 116 13.37 2.97 -5.94
CA ILE A 116 13.85 2.01 -6.95
C ILE A 116 14.15 2.72 -8.28
N LEU A 117 13.25 3.59 -8.75
CA LEU A 117 13.43 4.38 -9.97
C LEU A 117 14.59 5.40 -9.89
N ASN A 118 14.97 5.84 -8.70
CA ASN A 118 16.15 6.68 -8.48
C ASN A 118 17.46 5.87 -8.38
N GLY A 119 17.39 4.53 -8.39
CA GLY A 119 18.56 3.68 -8.13
C GLY A 119 19.04 3.70 -6.67
N GLU A 120 18.22 4.17 -5.73
CA GLU A 120 18.54 4.15 -4.30
C GLU A 120 18.26 2.79 -3.66
N LEU A 121 17.28 2.06 -4.21
CA LEU A 121 16.93 0.71 -3.80
C LEU A 121 17.14 -0.26 -4.96
N PRO A 122 17.70 -1.44 -4.69
CA PRO A 122 18.05 -2.37 -5.75
C PRO A 122 16.80 -3.19 -6.13
N ALA A 123 16.67 -3.59 -7.40
CA ALA A 123 15.53 -4.38 -7.89
C ALA A 123 15.96 -5.43 -8.92
N SER A 124 15.27 -6.56 -8.98
CA SER A 124 15.49 -7.56 -10.03
C SER A 124 14.69 -7.17 -11.27
N THR A 125 15.34 -6.45 -12.18
CA THR A 125 14.70 -5.90 -13.39
C THR A 125 14.30 -7.00 -14.37
N PHE A 126 13.10 -6.85 -14.95
CA PHE A 126 12.61 -7.71 -16.02
C PHE A 126 12.55 -7.01 -17.37
N ALA A 127 12.04 -5.78 -17.41
CA ALA A 127 11.90 -5.00 -18.62
C ALA A 127 11.77 -3.51 -18.28
N GLU A 128 12.09 -2.65 -19.24
CA GLU A 128 11.98 -1.22 -19.11
C GLU A 128 11.58 -0.61 -20.46
N SER A 129 10.74 0.43 -20.42
CA SER A 129 10.42 1.27 -21.56
C SER A 129 10.56 2.75 -21.20
N ASN A 130 10.20 3.65 -22.10
CA ASN A 130 10.24 5.09 -21.82
C ASN A 130 9.38 5.49 -20.61
N ASP A 131 8.21 4.87 -20.45
CA ASP A 131 7.22 5.26 -19.42
C ASP A 131 7.03 4.21 -18.32
N LEU A 132 7.54 2.99 -18.49
CA LEU A 132 7.30 1.86 -17.60
C LEU A 132 8.59 1.21 -17.12
N PHE A 133 8.53 0.65 -15.92
CA PHE A 133 9.60 -0.16 -15.34
C PHE A 133 8.99 -1.43 -14.75
N ALA A 134 9.53 -2.59 -15.09
CA ALA A 134 9.06 -3.88 -14.63
C ALA A 134 10.16 -4.63 -13.87
N PHE A 135 9.82 -5.10 -12.67
CA PHE A 135 10.76 -5.80 -11.80
C PHE A 135 10.04 -6.87 -10.98
N GLU A 136 10.82 -7.76 -10.37
CA GLU A 136 10.30 -8.84 -9.53
C GLU A 136 9.78 -8.32 -8.19
N ASP A 137 8.60 -8.77 -7.78
CA ASP A 137 8.06 -8.51 -6.44
C ASP A 137 8.98 -9.14 -5.37
N ALA A 138 9.21 -8.41 -4.28
CA ALA A 138 10.09 -8.86 -3.19
C ALA A 138 9.58 -10.14 -2.48
N HIS A 139 8.27 -10.39 -2.55
CA HIS A 139 7.58 -11.55 -1.97
C HIS A 139 6.71 -12.23 -3.04
N PRO A 140 7.32 -12.97 -3.98
CA PRO A 140 6.62 -13.56 -5.11
C PRO A 140 5.54 -14.56 -4.66
N GLN A 141 4.33 -14.45 -5.21
CA GLN A 141 3.18 -15.31 -4.89
C GLN A 141 2.82 -16.29 -6.03
N ALA A 142 3.52 -16.17 -7.15
CA ALA A 142 3.51 -17.05 -8.31
C ALA A 142 4.94 -17.17 -8.86
N PRO A 143 5.25 -18.17 -9.71
CA PRO A 143 6.59 -18.31 -10.30
C PRO A 143 7.09 -17.06 -11.04
N LEU A 144 6.22 -16.39 -11.80
CA LEU A 144 6.34 -14.99 -12.19
C LEU A 144 5.43 -14.16 -11.29
N HIS A 145 6.00 -13.31 -10.45
CA HIS A 145 5.29 -12.22 -9.80
C HIS A 145 6.07 -10.93 -10.09
N ALA A 146 5.66 -10.23 -11.15
CA ALA A 146 6.25 -8.94 -11.52
C ALA A 146 5.35 -7.78 -11.10
N LEU A 147 5.97 -6.65 -10.84
CA LEU A 147 5.33 -5.36 -10.68
C LEU A 147 5.73 -4.50 -11.88
N ILE A 148 4.76 -4.09 -12.69
CA ILE A 148 4.96 -3.07 -13.72
C ILE A 148 4.48 -1.75 -13.15
N ILE A 149 5.37 -0.77 -13.05
CA ILE A 149 5.09 0.55 -12.50
C ILE A 149 5.25 1.62 -13.58
N SER A 150 4.51 2.73 -13.43
CA SER A 150 4.77 3.92 -14.24
C SER A 150 5.98 4.67 -13.71
N LYS A 151 6.77 5.25 -14.61
CA LYS A 151 7.88 6.15 -14.25
C LYS A 151 7.36 7.45 -13.64
N ARG A 152 6.30 8.05 -14.24
CA ARG A 152 5.53 9.13 -13.60
C ARG A 152 4.80 8.62 -12.35
N PHE A 153 4.75 9.45 -11.31
CA PHE A 153 3.95 9.16 -10.12
C PHE A 153 2.44 9.25 -10.41
N ILE A 154 1.74 8.16 -10.12
CA ILE A 154 0.28 8.07 -10.03
C ILE A 154 0.01 7.29 -8.76
N GLY A 155 -0.73 7.82 -7.80
CA GLY A 155 -0.83 7.21 -6.46
C GLY A 155 -1.48 5.82 -6.49
N SER A 156 -2.61 5.69 -7.18
CA SER A 156 -3.39 4.46 -7.20
C SER A 156 -4.33 4.40 -8.41
N VAL A 157 -5.12 3.33 -8.50
CA VAL A 157 -6.20 3.22 -9.50
C VAL A 157 -7.23 4.34 -9.42
N PHE A 158 -7.40 5.00 -8.27
CA PHE A 158 -8.31 6.13 -8.14
C PHE A 158 -7.83 7.39 -8.86
N ASP A 159 -6.53 7.47 -9.13
CA ASP A 159 -5.88 8.64 -9.72
C ASP A 159 -5.68 8.48 -11.24
N LEU A 160 -6.17 7.38 -11.82
CA LEU A 160 -6.16 7.14 -13.26
C LEU A 160 -7.28 7.91 -13.95
N GLU A 161 -6.91 8.65 -14.98
CA GLU A 161 -7.79 9.44 -15.83
C GLU A 161 -7.81 8.88 -17.26
N LEU A 162 -8.73 9.37 -18.12
CA LEU A 162 -8.81 8.94 -19.53
C LEU A 162 -7.48 9.19 -20.29
N SER A 163 -6.74 10.24 -19.93
CA SER A 163 -5.40 10.54 -20.45
C SER A 163 -4.38 9.43 -20.19
N ASP A 164 -4.60 8.59 -19.18
CA ASP A 164 -3.73 7.48 -18.79
C ASP A 164 -4.07 6.17 -19.51
N LEU A 165 -5.10 6.14 -20.35
CA LEU A 165 -5.56 4.92 -21.03
C LEU A 165 -4.44 4.21 -21.80
N ASN A 166 -3.61 4.96 -22.53
CA ASN A 166 -2.49 4.40 -23.27
C ASN A 166 -1.41 3.82 -22.35
N LEU A 167 -1.14 4.47 -21.21
CA LEU A 167 -0.22 3.95 -20.20
C LEU A 167 -0.70 2.59 -19.67
N VAL A 168 -1.97 2.47 -19.31
CA VAL A 168 -2.54 1.21 -18.80
C VAL A 168 -2.52 0.10 -19.86
N ARG A 169 -2.78 0.43 -21.14
CA ARG A 169 -2.63 -0.50 -22.26
C ARG A 169 -1.18 -0.97 -22.39
N SER A 170 -0.21 -0.06 -22.34
CA SER A 170 1.21 -0.41 -22.36
C SER A 170 1.63 -1.29 -21.19
N MET A 171 1.06 -1.10 -19.99
CA MET A 171 1.29 -1.98 -18.84
C MET A 171 0.81 -3.40 -19.14
N ARG A 172 -0.38 -3.55 -19.73
CA ARG A 172 -0.93 -4.86 -20.13
C ARG A 172 -0.08 -5.52 -21.21
N ASP A 173 0.34 -4.76 -22.22
CA ASP A 173 1.10 -5.30 -23.34
C ASP A 173 2.48 -5.80 -22.86
N MET A 174 3.18 -5.02 -22.02
CA MET A 174 4.40 -5.44 -21.33
C MET A 174 4.16 -6.68 -20.45
N ALA A 175 3.03 -6.76 -19.75
CA ALA A 175 2.70 -7.96 -18.97
C ALA A 175 2.58 -9.21 -19.85
N TYR A 176 1.93 -9.10 -21.02
CA TYR A 176 1.84 -10.22 -21.96
C TYR A 176 3.19 -10.60 -22.55
N GLU A 177 4.07 -9.65 -22.84
CA GLU A 177 5.45 -9.92 -23.25
C GLU A 177 6.22 -10.70 -22.19
N LEU A 178 6.16 -10.27 -20.92
CA LEU A 178 6.81 -10.95 -19.81
C LEU A 178 6.31 -12.39 -19.62
N ILE A 179 4.99 -12.61 -19.71
CA ILE A 179 4.40 -13.95 -19.59
C ILE A 179 4.79 -14.80 -20.81
N ARG A 180 4.75 -14.25 -22.03
CA ARG A 180 5.12 -14.96 -23.26
C ARG A 180 6.56 -15.46 -23.21
N GLU A 181 7.48 -14.63 -22.73
CA GLU A 181 8.90 -14.96 -22.64
C GLU A 181 9.18 -16.03 -21.59
N ARG A 182 8.59 -15.91 -20.39
CA ARG A 182 8.96 -16.74 -19.23
C ARG A 182 8.07 -17.97 -19.03
N TYR A 183 6.78 -17.85 -19.38
CA TYR A 183 5.75 -18.87 -19.15
C TYR A 183 4.74 -18.90 -20.33
N PRO A 184 5.17 -19.21 -21.57
CA PRO A 184 4.30 -19.20 -22.76
C PRO A 184 3.07 -20.13 -22.63
N GLU A 185 3.24 -21.26 -21.92
CA GLU A 185 2.16 -22.19 -21.57
C GLU A 185 1.08 -21.56 -20.67
N ALA A 186 1.47 -20.64 -19.78
CA ALA A 186 0.52 -19.90 -18.95
C ALA A 186 -0.27 -18.89 -19.80
N LEU A 187 0.38 -18.25 -20.77
CA LEU A 187 -0.29 -17.34 -21.69
C LEU A 187 -1.32 -18.08 -22.56
N SER A 188 -0.94 -19.21 -23.17
CA SER A 188 -1.83 -19.98 -24.04
C SER A 188 -3.08 -20.50 -23.32
N LYS A 189 -2.93 -20.89 -22.05
CA LYS A 189 -4.01 -21.41 -21.20
C LYS A 189 -4.79 -20.31 -20.45
N LYS A 190 -4.42 -19.04 -20.62
CA LYS A 190 -4.93 -17.91 -19.82
C LYS A 190 -4.77 -18.14 -18.31
N ASP A 191 -3.70 -18.81 -17.92
CA ASP A 191 -3.36 -19.14 -16.54
C ASP A 191 -2.52 -18.02 -15.90
N TYR A 192 -3.07 -16.82 -15.85
CA TYR A 192 -2.41 -15.65 -15.28
C TYR A 192 -3.42 -14.72 -14.61
N ILE A 193 -2.94 -13.85 -13.73
CA ILE A 193 -3.71 -12.75 -13.15
C ILE A 193 -2.95 -11.45 -13.43
N LEU A 194 -3.64 -10.51 -14.07
CA LEU A 194 -3.18 -9.13 -14.27
C LEU A 194 -4.11 -8.20 -13.50
N CYS A 195 -3.62 -7.60 -12.42
CA CYS A 195 -4.51 -6.83 -11.56
C CYS A 195 -3.83 -5.67 -10.82
N PHE A 196 -4.65 -4.69 -10.47
CA PHE A 196 -4.31 -3.62 -9.55
C PHE A 196 -5.00 -3.85 -8.21
N HIS A 197 -4.29 -3.59 -7.11
CA HIS A 197 -4.94 -3.45 -5.80
C HIS A 197 -5.63 -2.09 -5.67
N ILE A 198 -6.79 -2.09 -5.01
CA ILE A 198 -7.61 -0.89 -4.77
C ILE A 198 -7.38 -0.44 -3.33
N PRO A 199 -6.98 0.81 -3.08
CA PRO A 199 -6.87 1.35 -1.72
C PRO A 199 -8.17 1.19 -0.92
N PRO A 200 -8.08 0.93 0.40
CA PRO A 200 -6.89 0.97 1.25
C PRO A 200 -6.05 -0.32 1.27
N PHE A 201 -6.28 -1.25 0.33
CA PHE A 201 -5.66 -2.58 0.33
C PHE A 201 -4.47 -2.70 -0.64
N ASN A 202 -3.81 -1.59 -0.95
CA ASN A 202 -2.53 -1.55 -1.66
C ASN A 202 -1.37 -1.45 -0.66
N SER A 203 -0.21 -2.00 -1.00
CA SER A 203 0.97 -1.94 -0.13
C SER A 203 1.85 -0.71 -0.37
N VAL A 204 1.79 -0.15 -1.58
CA VAL A 204 2.57 1.02 -2.00
C VAL A 204 1.64 1.98 -2.74
N ASP A 205 1.70 3.26 -2.38
CA ASP A 205 0.94 4.34 -3.02
C ASP A 205 1.65 4.84 -4.28
N HIS A 206 1.81 3.95 -5.26
CA HIS A 206 2.25 4.25 -6.62
C HIS A 206 1.69 3.15 -7.52
N ILE A 207 0.95 3.48 -8.58
CA ILE A 207 0.28 2.54 -9.47
C ILE A 207 1.24 1.43 -9.93
N HIS A 208 0.80 0.20 -9.74
CA HIS A 208 1.57 -0.98 -10.09
C HIS A 208 0.63 -2.10 -10.55
N LEU A 209 0.86 -2.61 -11.74
CA LEU A 209 0.18 -3.79 -12.25
C LEU A 209 0.90 -5.03 -11.73
N HIS A 210 0.19 -5.86 -10.97
CA HIS A 210 0.66 -7.19 -10.61
C HIS A 210 0.53 -8.11 -11.83
N VAL A 211 1.62 -8.80 -12.18
CA VAL A 211 1.68 -9.83 -13.22
C VAL A 211 1.98 -11.16 -12.54
N LEU A 212 0.99 -12.04 -12.46
CA LEU A 212 1.09 -13.34 -11.79
C LEU A 212 0.90 -14.47 -12.79
N ALA A 213 1.92 -15.31 -13.00
CA ALA A 213 1.83 -16.47 -13.88
C ALA A 213 2.81 -17.59 -13.47
N PRO A 214 2.47 -18.88 -13.71
CA PRO A 214 1.11 -19.41 -13.83
C PRO A 214 0.31 -19.21 -12.53
N ALA A 215 -0.92 -18.71 -12.65
CA ALA A 215 -1.81 -18.47 -11.51
C ALA A 215 -2.22 -19.77 -10.81
N SER A 216 -2.24 -20.89 -11.53
CA SER A 216 -2.52 -22.22 -10.99
C SER A 216 -1.53 -22.70 -9.94
N ARG A 217 -0.31 -22.14 -9.92
CA ARG A 217 0.74 -22.46 -8.94
C ARG A 217 0.77 -21.52 -7.73
N MET A 218 -0.18 -20.58 -7.64
CA MET A 218 -0.33 -19.73 -6.47
C MET A 218 -0.94 -20.51 -5.31
N GLN A 219 -0.60 -20.10 -4.08
CA GLN A 219 -1.30 -20.62 -2.90
C GLN A 219 -2.76 -20.18 -2.91
N MET A 220 -3.66 -21.05 -2.43
CA MET A 220 -5.11 -20.86 -2.48
C MET A 220 -5.56 -19.50 -1.90
N LEU A 221 -5.01 -19.10 -0.76
CA LEU A 221 -5.35 -17.83 -0.12
C LEU A 221 -5.04 -16.63 -1.02
N PHE A 222 -3.84 -16.58 -1.60
CA PHE A 222 -3.44 -15.46 -2.45
C PHE A 222 -4.25 -15.43 -3.75
N ARG A 223 -4.48 -16.59 -4.37
CA ARG A 223 -5.24 -16.71 -5.62
C ARG A 223 -6.71 -16.32 -5.46
N PHE A 224 -7.37 -16.81 -4.42
CA PHE A 224 -8.83 -16.67 -4.28
C PHE A 224 -9.28 -15.54 -3.36
N VAL A 225 -8.36 -14.93 -2.59
CA VAL A 225 -8.68 -13.80 -1.72
C VAL A 225 -7.92 -12.56 -2.15
N LYS A 226 -6.60 -12.52 -2.01
CA LYS A 226 -5.80 -11.30 -2.23
C LYS A 226 -5.90 -10.78 -3.67
N TYR A 227 -5.62 -11.65 -4.64
CA TYR A 227 -5.58 -11.32 -6.07
C TYR A 227 -6.87 -11.68 -6.80
N ASN A 228 -7.98 -11.80 -6.07
CA ASN A 228 -9.27 -12.08 -6.67
C ASN A 228 -9.88 -10.78 -7.24
N VAL A 229 -9.81 -10.63 -8.56
CA VAL A 229 -10.26 -9.46 -9.32
C VAL A 229 -11.76 -9.15 -9.24
N ARG A 230 -12.55 -10.04 -8.61
CA ARG A 230 -14.01 -9.84 -8.39
C ARG A 230 -14.32 -9.20 -7.04
N THR A 231 -13.31 -8.81 -6.29
CA THR A 231 -13.44 -8.26 -4.93
C THR A 231 -13.34 -6.74 -4.93
N ARG A 232 -13.58 -6.10 -3.78
CA ARG A 232 -13.50 -4.64 -3.65
C ARG A 232 -12.08 -4.10 -3.52
N TRP A 233 -11.09 -4.96 -3.40
CA TRP A 233 -9.69 -4.60 -3.16
C TRP A 233 -8.76 -4.96 -4.33
N CYS A 234 -9.29 -5.55 -5.40
CA CYS A 234 -8.50 -6.00 -6.54
C CYS A 234 -9.35 -5.90 -7.82
N THR A 235 -8.82 -5.31 -8.88
CA THR A 235 -9.49 -5.18 -10.18
C THR A 235 -8.55 -5.63 -11.31
N ASP A 236 -9.09 -6.27 -12.34
CA ASP A 236 -8.31 -6.67 -13.51
C ASP A 236 -8.01 -5.48 -14.43
N VAL A 237 -6.89 -5.56 -15.14
CA VAL A 237 -6.42 -4.50 -16.05
C VAL A 237 -7.40 -4.22 -17.19
N ASP A 238 -8.08 -5.25 -17.72
CA ASP A 238 -9.02 -5.09 -18.83
C ASP A 238 -10.30 -4.37 -18.38
N THR A 239 -10.77 -4.59 -17.15
CA THR A 239 -11.84 -3.79 -16.53
C THR A 239 -11.44 -2.33 -16.40
N VAL A 240 -10.22 -2.03 -15.94
CA VAL A 240 -9.73 -0.64 -15.85
C VAL A 240 -9.71 0.02 -17.23
N ILE A 241 -9.12 -0.65 -18.24
CA ILE A 241 -9.07 -0.17 -19.62
C ILE A 241 -10.47 0.14 -20.14
N ARG A 242 -11.40 -0.84 -20.04
CA ARG A 242 -12.78 -0.69 -20.50
C ARG A 242 -13.50 0.49 -19.85
N ARG A 243 -13.31 0.68 -18.54
CA ARG A 243 -13.95 1.78 -17.79
C ARG A 243 -13.41 3.14 -18.24
N LEU A 244 -12.09 3.25 -18.37
CA LEU A 244 -11.47 4.47 -18.89
C LEU A 244 -11.93 4.78 -20.32
N GLU A 245 -12.00 3.79 -21.21
CA GLU A 245 -12.55 3.93 -22.57
C GLU A 245 -13.99 4.46 -22.59
N GLN A 246 -14.78 4.11 -21.58
CA GLN A 246 -16.17 4.58 -21.40
C GLN A 246 -16.25 5.97 -20.76
N GLY A 247 -15.11 6.62 -20.45
CA GLY A 247 -15.06 7.89 -19.73
C GLY A 247 -15.44 7.76 -18.25
N GLU A 248 -15.46 6.54 -17.71
CA GLU A 248 -15.75 6.27 -16.31
C GLU A 248 -14.47 6.28 -15.46
N ALA A 249 -14.64 6.44 -14.14
CA ALA A 249 -13.55 6.19 -13.20
C ALA A 249 -13.04 4.74 -13.32
N ALA A 250 -11.72 4.53 -13.21
CA ALA A 250 -11.06 3.22 -13.34
C ALA A 250 -11.64 2.10 -12.46
N VAL A 251 -12.25 2.45 -11.33
CA VAL A 251 -12.99 1.53 -10.45
C VAL A 251 -14.37 2.11 -10.10
N PRO A 252 -15.39 1.28 -9.83
CA PRO A 252 -16.75 1.75 -9.55
C PRO A 252 -16.94 2.29 -8.11
N TYR A 253 -15.85 2.39 -7.35
CA TYR A 253 -15.88 2.81 -5.95
C TYR A 253 -15.38 4.24 -5.81
N ARG A 254 -15.84 4.95 -4.78
CA ARG A 254 -15.34 6.28 -4.46
C ARG A 254 -14.05 6.16 -3.65
N ASN A 255 -13.06 6.99 -3.95
CA ASN A 255 -11.85 7.10 -3.13
C ASN A 255 -12.24 7.62 -1.72
N PRO A 256 -12.00 6.86 -0.65
CA PRO A 256 -12.31 7.31 0.72
C PRO A 256 -11.35 8.41 1.22
N ARG A 257 -10.22 8.64 0.53
CA ARG A 257 -9.24 9.68 0.82
C ARG A 257 -9.16 10.63 -0.39
N PRO A 258 -9.91 11.74 -0.43
CA PRO A 258 -9.83 12.67 -1.56
C PRO A 258 -8.39 13.16 -1.73
N SER A 259 -7.91 13.20 -2.98
CA SER A 259 -6.57 13.69 -3.30
C SER A 259 -6.42 15.11 -2.77
N THR A 260 -5.44 15.36 -1.91
CA THR A 260 -4.98 16.71 -1.57
C THR A 260 -4.19 17.27 -2.75
N LYS A 261 -4.82 17.43 -3.93
CA LYS A 261 -4.26 18.28 -4.97
C LYS A 261 -4.44 19.71 -4.45
N SER A 262 -3.38 20.27 -3.84
CA SER A 262 -3.37 21.68 -3.43
C SER A 262 -3.68 22.52 -4.66
N THR A 263 -4.79 23.25 -4.58
CA THR A 263 -5.16 24.27 -5.57
C THR A 263 -4.27 25.49 -5.43
#